data_AF-A0AB38Y274-F1
#
_entry.id   AF-A0AB38Y274-F1
#
_cell.length_a   1.000
_cell.length_b   1.000
_cell.length_c   1.000
_cell.angle_alpha   90.00
_cell.angle_beta   90.00
_cell.angle_gamma   90.00
#
_symmetry.space_group_name_H-M   'P 1'
#
loop_
_entity.id
_entity.type
_entity.pdbx_description
1 polymer ?
#
loop_
_entity_poly.entity_id
_entity_poly.type
_entity_poly.pdbx_seq_one_letter_code
_entity_poly.pdbx_strand_id
1 'polypeptide(L)' 'MSLNVKEMIYLKGERIYFTPYLKEYDITDHIQELIEQLEKLKRN' A
#
# COMPACT_ATOMS: atom_id res chain seq x y z
N MET A 1 -10.90 -19.81 -3.29
CA MET A 1 -9.80 -19.41 -2.40
C MET A 1 -10.09 -17.98 -1.95
N SER A 2 -10.32 -17.75 -0.67
CA SER A 2 -10.48 -16.38 -0.14
C SER A 2 -9.09 -15.77 -0.07
N LEU A 3 -8.79 -14.79 -0.93
CA LEU A 3 -7.53 -14.05 -0.84
C LEU A 3 -7.62 -13.14 0.39
N ASN A 4 -6.71 -13.32 1.34
CA ASN A 4 -6.62 -12.45 2.50
C ASN A 4 -6.06 -11.10 2.05
N VAL A 5 -6.90 -10.05 2.07
CA VAL A 5 -6.52 -8.69 1.67
C VAL A 5 -5.28 -8.19 2.42
N LYS A 6 -5.06 -8.64 3.65
CA LYS A 6 -3.88 -8.25 4.46
C LYS A 6 -2.57 -8.83 3.93
N GLU A 7 -2.61 -9.90 3.15
CA GLU A 7 -1.43 -10.54 2.56
C GLU A 7 -1.09 -9.97 1.19
N MET A 8 -2.01 -9.20 0.59
CA MET A 8 -1.83 -8.61 -0.75
C MET A 8 -0.91 -7.40 -0.72
N ILE A 9 -0.74 -6.70 0.42
CA ILE A 9 0.17 -5.56 0.59
C ILE A 9 1.35 -5.99 1.45
N TYR A 10 2.58 -5.87 0.93
CA TYR A 10 3.79 -6.28 1.63
C TYR A 10 5.00 -5.42 1.28
N LEU A 11 6.05 -5.52 2.09
CA LEU A 11 7.35 -4.90 1.84
C LEU A 11 8.27 -5.84 1.06
N LYS A 12 9.02 -5.27 0.12
CA LYS A 12 10.10 -5.94 -0.61
C LYS A 12 11.27 -4.98 -0.71
N GLY A 13 12.27 -5.18 0.15
CA GLY A 13 13.30 -4.18 0.39
C GLY A 13 12.68 -2.92 1.02
N GLU A 14 12.94 -1.77 0.42
CA GLU A 14 12.46 -0.45 0.88
C GLU A 14 11.15 0.00 0.20
N ARG A 15 10.48 -0.90 -0.53
CA ARG A 15 9.29 -0.59 -1.33
C ARG A 15 8.08 -1.41 -0.90
N ILE A 16 6.90 -0.79 -1.04
CA ILE A 16 5.60 -1.39 -0.74
C ILE A 16 4.98 -1.88 -2.05
N TYR A 17 4.64 -3.16 -2.08
CA TYR A 17 4.01 -3.80 -3.22
C TYR A 17 2.59 -4.26 -2.89
N PHE A 18 1.75 -4.24 -3.92
CA PHE A 18 0.40 -4.76 -3.89
C PHE A 18 0.20 -5.80 -4.99
N THR A 19 -0.19 -7.01 -4.60
CA THR A 19 -0.41 -8.13 -5.53
C THR A 19 -1.82 -8.67 -5.33
N PRO A 20 -2.85 -8.04 -5.93
CA PRO A 20 -4.22 -8.43 -5.68
C PRO A 20 -4.62 -9.76 -6.31
N TYR A 21 -3.94 -10.16 -7.39
CA TYR A 21 -4.18 -11.40 -8.11
C TYR A 21 -2.87 -11.90 -8.75
N LEU A 22 -2.66 -11.64 -10.03
CA LEU A 22 -1.54 -12.20 -10.81
C LEU A 22 -0.42 -11.20 -11.09
N LYS A 23 -0.60 -9.93 -10.72
CA LYS A 23 0.34 -8.86 -11.03
C LYS A 23 0.72 -8.11 -9.77
N GLU A 24 2.02 -7.95 -9.60
CA GLU A 24 2.66 -7.16 -8.55
C GLU A 24 2.73 -5.71 -9.05
N TYR A 25 2.27 -4.77 -8.21
CA TYR A 25 2.34 -3.33 -8.44
C TYR A 25 3.19 -2.70 -7.35
N ASP A 26 4.15 -1.87 -7.73
CA ASP A 26 4.81 -0.98 -6.78
C ASP A 26 3.84 0.17 -6.46
N ILE A 27 3.45 0.27 -5.19
CA ILE A 27 2.52 1.29 -4.70
C ILE A 27 3.17 2.21 -3.66
N THR A 28 4.50 2.17 -3.54
CA THR A 28 5.26 2.89 -2.50
C THR A 28 4.92 4.37 -2.47
N ASP A 29 5.05 5.04 -3.61
CA ASP A 29 4.84 6.49 -3.72
C ASP A 29 3.38 6.87 -3.44
N HIS A 30 2.45 6.06 -3.94
CA HIS A 30 1.02 6.29 -3.73
C HIS A 30 0.62 6.15 -2.25
N ILE A 31 1.15 5.16 -1.55
CA ILE A 31 0.91 5.00 -0.11
C ILE A 31 1.49 6.18 0.68
N GLN A 32 2.67 6.68 0.27
CA GLN A 32 3.26 7.85 0.91
C GLN A 32 2.40 9.10 0.75
N GLU A 33 1.88 9.36 -0.46
CA GLU A 33 0.93 10.46 -0.70
C GLU A 33 -0.32 10.35 0.16
N LEU A 34 -0.88 9.14 0.30
CA LEU A 34 -2.06 8.90 1.14
C LEU A 34 -1.77 9.16 2.61
N ILE A 35 -0.60 8.76 3.12
CA ILE A 35 -0.17 9.06 4.49
C ILE A 35 -0.07 10.58 4.70
N GLU A 36 0.53 11.31 3.76
CA GLU A 36 0.62 12.78 3.85
C GLU A 36 -0.75 13.45 3.86
N GLN A 37 -1.70 12.96 3.05
CA GLN A 37 -3.08 13.45 3.06
C GLN A 37 -3.78 13.18 4.40
N LEU A 38 -3.59 11.99 4.97
CA LEU A 38 -4.12 11.65 6.29
C LEU A 38 -3.55 12.53 7.40
N GLU A 39 -2.24 12.81 7.36
CA GLU A 39 -1.60 13.71 8.32
C GLU A 39 -2.10 15.15 8.20
N LYS A 40 -2.40 15.64 7.00
CA LYS A 40 -3.05 16.95 6.81
C LYS A 40 -4.44 16.99 7.44
N LEU A 41 -5.21 15.91 7.36
CA LEU A 41 -6.56 15.83 7.94
C LEU A 41 -6.53 15.82 9.48
N LYS A 42 -5.54 15.19 10.11
CA LYS A 42 -5.41 15.15 11.58
C LYS A 42 -5.00 16.49 12.21
N ARG A 43 -4.47 17.41 11.43
CA ARG A 43 -4.00 18.73 11.90
C ARG A 43 -5.10 19.80 11.90
N ASN A 44 -6.29 19.46 11.39
CA ASN A 44 -7.52 20.26 11.47
C ASN A 44 -8.40 19.76 12.62
#